data_AF-A0A259BLI0-F1
#
_entry.id   AF-A0A259BLI0-F1
#
_cell.length_a   1.000
_cell.length_b   1.000
_cell.length_c   1.000
_cell.angle_alpha   90.00
_cell.angle_beta   90.00
_cell.angle_gamma   90.00
#
_symmetry.space_group_name_H-M   'P 1'
#
loop_
_entity.id
_entity.type
_entity.pdbx_description
1 polymer ?
#
loop_
_entity_poly.entity_id
_entity_poly.type
_entity_poly.pdbx_seq_one_letter_code
_entity_poly.pdbx_strand_id
1 'polypeptide(L)'
;RTATGEISAKIERLMRVADTSTQAMSHIITTVGEIRPVAESVAAAVAGQTQTITEIGQAAGEVTAFAEAVDHSARSIREASLAAEGTQATIQSSGRQMGHASDEMARHLLTVLRQTPMGNRRRHPRWPVEIGGRLRTSGATSLPLKTADLSLGGALVKLQGQTTVPVGAQVTVELDGMPPLRARVAGTSSLGLHLAFDEASAPAVTTRVAEIARGYEPITSRAVRGAQAVAQALEAALAARELSLADLFDTDYRPIPGTDPVQYETRALAVLDRRLPALQEAIVREDKQIAFAAAVDLNAYLPVHNAAYSKPQRPGDRAWNLANCRNRRIFDDRAGLLAARNLEPHLIQVYARDLGDRVVLMREVDAPIHVNGRHWGGFRTAYTL
;
A
#
# COMPACT_ATOMS: atom_id res chain seq x y z
N ARG A 1 -103.74 68.77 80.57
CA ARG A 1 -103.94 68.23 79.20
C ARG A 1 -102.62 68.40 78.45
N THR A 2 -102.04 67.30 77.92
CA THR A 2 -101.93 67.01 76.46
C THR A 2 -100.76 67.60 75.73
N ALA A 3 -100.19 68.70 76.23
CA ALA A 3 -98.83 69.02 75.82
C ALA A 3 -97.97 67.72 75.83
N THR A 4 -98.09 67.03 76.97
CA THR A 4 -97.53 65.73 77.35
C THR A 4 -97.66 64.62 76.34
N GLY A 5 -98.89 64.22 76.06
CA GLY A 5 -99.10 62.90 75.45
C GLY A 5 -98.40 62.81 74.10
N GLU A 6 -98.41 63.93 73.36
CA GLU A 6 -97.87 63.99 72.01
C GLU A 6 -96.35 64.09 71.95
N ILE A 7 -95.70 64.86 72.84
CA ILE A 7 -94.23 64.92 72.91
C ILE A 7 -93.68 63.60 73.44
N SER A 8 -94.26 63.02 74.50
CA SER A 8 -93.80 61.75 75.07
C SER A 8 -93.97 60.57 74.11
N ALA A 9 -95.07 60.49 73.37
CA ALA A 9 -95.28 59.44 72.36
C ALA A 9 -94.36 59.59 71.13
N LYS A 10 -94.10 60.83 70.68
CA LYS A 10 -93.10 61.10 69.63
C LYS A 10 -91.69 60.74 70.10
N ILE A 11 -91.33 61.06 71.34
CA ILE A 11 -90.06 60.68 71.95
C ILE A 11 -89.96 59.15 72.03
N GLU A 12 -90.97 58.43 72.52
CA GLU A 12 -90.95 56.97 72.55
C GLU A 12 -90.85 56.33 71.15
N ARG A 13 -91.45 56.94 70.14
CA ARG A 13 -91.33 56.46 68.76
C ARG A 13 -89.94 56.71 68.20
N LEU A 14 -89.38 57.90 68.41
CA LEU A 14 -88.01 58.23 68.03
C LEU A 14 -86.99 57.37 68.78
N MET A 15 -87.20 57.10 70.06
CA MET A 15 -86.37 56.21 70.86
C MET A 15 -86.44 54.77 70.35
N ARG A 16 -87.64 54.26 70.02
CA ARG A 16 -87.78 52.93 69.40
C ARG A 16 -87.10 52.84 68.04
N VAL A 17 -87.29 53.84 67.17
CA VAL A 17 -86.61 53.88 65.87
C VAL A 17 -85.10 53.96 66.04
N ALA A 18 -84.62 54.78 66.97
CA ALA A 18 -83.21 54.86 67.32
C ALA A 18 -82.68 53.52 67.86
N ASP A 19 -83.45 52.81 68.69
CA ASP A 19 -83.08 51.50 69.23
C ASP A 19 -82.98 50.44 68.12
N THR A 20 -83.96 50.37 67.21
CA THR A 20 -83.92 49.47 66.05
C THR A 20 -82.74 49.80 65.12
N SER A 21 -82.47 51.09 64.87
CA SER A 21 -81.29 51.51 64.09
C SER A 21 -79.98 51.17 64.80
N THR A 22 -79.94 51.25 66.13
CA THR A 22 -78.78 50.88 66.94
C THR A 22 -78.54 49.37 66.88
N GLN A 23 -79.59 48.55 66.95
CA GLN A 23 -79.49 47.10 66.78
C GLN A 23 -79.07 46.71 65.35
N ALA A 24 -79.64 47.34 64.32
CA ALA A 24 -79.23 47.12 62.93
C ALA A 24 -77.76 47.51 62.69
N MET A 25 -77.32 48.64 63.27
CA MET A 25 -75.91 49.04 63.26
C MET A 25 -75.02 48.02 64.00
N SER A 26 -75.44 47.54 65.17
CA SER A 26 -74.70 46.52 65.92
C SER A 26 -74.59 45.20 65.15
N HIS A 27 -75.63 44.81 64.41
CA HIS A 27 -75.60 43.63 63.56
C HIS A 27 -74.66 43.81 62.36
N ILE A 28 -74.70 44.97 61.69
CA ILE A 28 -73.75 45.32 60.63
C ILE A 28 -72.31 45.30 61.16
N ILE A 29 -72.06 45.88 62.34
CA ILE A 29 -70.73 45.85 62.98
C ILE A 29 -70.27 44.40 63.24
N THR A 30 -71.19 43.52 63.65
CA THR A 30 -70.89 42.10 63.88
C THR A 30 -70.56 41.37 62.57
N THR A 31 -71.40 41.48 61.54
CA THR A 31 -71.16 40.86 60.22
C THR A 31 -69.92 41.41 59.54
N VAL A 32 -69.67 42.72 59.63
CA VAL A 32 -68.41 43.33 59.15
C VAL A 32 -67.21 42.83 59.96
N GLY A 33 -67.40 42.59 61.26
CA GLY A 33 -66.42 41.93 62.13
C GLY A 33 -66.09 40.50 61.68
N GLU A 34 -67.08 39.73 61.23
CA GLU A 34 -66.93 38.36 60.72
C GLU A 34 -66.30 38.28 59.31
N ILE A 35 -66.42 39.32 58.49
CA ILE A 35 -65.77 39.37 57.16
C ILE A 35 -64.24 39.50 57.29
N ARG A 36 -63.74 40.17 58.33
CA ARG A 36 -62.31 40.41 58.53
C ARG A 36 -61.47 39.11 58.57
N PRO A 37 -61.78 38.10 59.40
CA PRO A 37 -61.01 36.85 59.43
C PRO A 37 -61.09 36.06 58.11
N VAL A 38 -62.21 36.14 57.38
CA VAL A 38 -62.32 35.50 56.04
C VAL A 38 -61.39 36.20 55.05
N ALA A 39 -61.35 37.53 55.04
CA ALA A 39 -60.45 38.29 54.19
C ALA A 39 -58.97 38.02 54.54
N GLU A 40 -58.63 37.88 55.82
CA GLU A 40 -57.30 37.48 56.29
C GLU A 40 -56.93 36.07 55.83
N SER A 41 -57.87 35.09 55.91
CA SER A 41 -57.64 33.73 55.43
C SER A 41 -57.46 33.67 53.91
N VAL A 42 -58.23 34.44 53.14
CA VAL A 42 -58.06 34.52 51.68
C VAL A 42 -56.72 35.16 51.35
N ALA A 43 -56.34 36.24 52.02
CA ALA A 43 -55.04 36.88 51.84
C ALA A 43 -53.88 35.91 52.14
N ALA A 44 -53.99 35.12 53.22
CA ALA A 44 -53.00 34.09 53.55
C ALA A 44 -52.94 32.98 52.49
N ALA A 45 -54.08 32.53 51.96
CA ALA A 45 -54.12 31.52 50.90
C ALA A 45 -53.53 32.04 49.58
N VAL A 46 -53.81 33.29 49.20
CA VAL A 46 -53.23 33.96 48.03
C VAL A 46 -51.72 34.14 48.19
N ALA A 47 -51.25 34.51 49.38
CA ALA A 47 -49.82 34.59 49.68
C ALA A 47 -49.15 33.21 49.55
N GLY A 48 -49.78 32.16 50.08
CA GLY A 48 -49.32 30.77 49.93
C GLY A 48 -49.24 30.31 48.47
N GLN A 49 -50.27 30.59 47.66
CA GLN A 49 -50.26 30.28 46.23
C GLN A 49 -49.15 31.02 45.48
N THR A 50 -48.93 32.30 45.81
CA THR A 50 -47.87 33.12 45.19
C THR A 50 -46.49 32.52 45.45
N GLN A 51 -46.26 32.02 46.67
CA GLN A 51 -45.04 31.31 47.04
C GLN A 51 -44.89 30.01 46.23
N THR A 52 -45.93 29.18 46.15
CA THR A 52 -45.89 27.94 45.36
C THR A 52 -45.67 28.19 43.86
N ILE A 53 -46.27 29.23 43.28
CA ILE A 53 -46.04 29.61 41.88
C ILE A 53 -44.58 29.99 41.66
N THR A 54 -43.97 30.68 42.62
CA THR A 54 -42.55 31.05 42.58
C THR A 54 -41.65 29.81 42.59
N GLU A 55 -41.93 28.85 43.47
CA GLU A 55 -41.23 27.56 43.55
C GLU A 55 -41.38 26.74 42.26
N ILE A 56 -42.59 26.68 41.68
CA ILE A 56 -42.83 26.05 40.38
C ILE A 56 -42.04 26.75 39.28
N GLY A 57 -41.98 28.08 39.29
CA GLY A 57 -41.19 28.86 38.33
C GLY A 57 -39.69 28.56 38.42
N GLN A 58 -39.15 28.40 39.63
CA GLN A 58 -37.77 28.00 39.84
C GLN A 58 -37.51 26.56 39.34
N ALA A 59 -38.37 25.61 39.72
CA ALA A 59 -38.26 24.22 39.27
C ALA A 59 -38.37 24.10 37.74
N ALA A 60 -39.25 24.87 37.10
CA ALA A 60 -39.35 24.91 35.64
C ALA A 60 -38.05 25.44 35.01
N GLY A 61 -37.43 26.47 35.60
CA GLY A 61 -36.13 26.98 35.16
C GLY A 61 -35.01 25.94 35.26
N GLU A 62 -34.97 25.16 36.35
CA GLU A 62 -34.02 24.06 36.52
C GLU A 62 -34.24 22.95 35.47
N VAL A 63 -35.50 22.60 35.18
CA VAL A 63 -35.84 21.61 34.14
C VAL A 63 -35.40 22.09 32.75
N THR A 64 -35.58 23.37 32.42
CA THR A 64 -35.10 23.93 31.15
C THR A 64 -33.57 23.86 31.06
N ALA A 65 -32.86 24.29 32.11
CA ALA A 65 -31.40 24.22 32.15
C ALA A 65 -30.89 22.77 32.02
N PHE A 66 -31.57 21.81 32.66
CA PHE A 66 -31.26 20.40 32.52
C PHE A 66 -31.49 19.89 31.09
N ALA A 67 -32.60 20.26 30.46
CA ALA A 67 -32.90 19.89 29.07
C ALA A 67 -31.84 20.43 28.09
N GLU A 68 -31.39 21.66 28.28
CA GLU A 68 -30.29 22.26 27.49
C GLU A 68 -28.97 21.51 27.68
N ALA A 69 -28.64 21.11 28.92
CA ALA A 69 -27.45 20.31 29.20
C ALA A 69 -27.49 18.93 28.54
N VAL A 70 -28.66 18.27 28.55
CA VAL A 70 -28.87 16.98 27.87
C VAL A 70 -28.71 17.13 26.37
N ASP A 71 -29.30 18.16 25.75
CA ASP A 71 -29.19 18.40 24.32
C ASP A 71 -27.75 18.75 23.91
N HIS A 72 -27.02 19.53 24.73
CA HIS A 72 -25.59 19.76 24.54
C HIS A 72 -24.79 18.46 24.58
N SER A 73 -25.03 17.61 25.59
CA SER A 73 -24.35 16.32 25.71
C SER A 73 -24.66 15.40 24.52
N ALA A 74 -25.90 15.36 24.05
CA ALA A 74 -26.31 14.57 22.89
C ALA A 74 -25.61 15.03 21.60
N ARG A 75 -25.43 16.35 21.41
CA ARG A 75 -24.66 16.90 20.28
C ARG A 75 -23.18 16.51 20.36
N SER A 76 -22.54 16.65 21.52
CA SER A 76 -21.14 16.25 21.71
C SER A 76 -20.92 14.74 21.48
N ILE A 77 -21.84 13.89 21.94
CA ILE A 77 -21.78 12.44 21.67
C ILE A 77 -21.86 12.17 20.17
N ARG A 78 -22.77 12.85 19.45
CA ARG A 78 -22.91 12.68 18.00
C ARG A 78 -21.65 13.10 17.24
N GLU A 79 -21.06 14.23 17.59
CA GLU A 79 -19.80 14.71 17.01
C GLU A 79 -18.66 13.72 17.26
N ALA A 80 -18.54 13.20 18.49
CA ALA A 80 -17.56 12.18 18.84
C ALA A 80 -17.77 10.87 18.06
N SER A 81 -19.02 10.44 17.86
CA SER A 81 -19.34 9.26 17.05
C SER A 81 -18.94 9.43 15.57
N LEU A 82 -19.23 10.58 14.97
CA LEU A 82 -18.82 10.87 13.59
C LEU A 82 -17.30 10.91 13.44
N ALA A 83 -16.59 11.51 14.40
CA ALA A 83 -15.13 11.49 14.42
C ALA A 83 -14.57 10.06 14.58
N ALA A 84 -15.22 9.22 15.38
CA ALA A 84 -14.84 7.81 15.55
C ALA A 84 -15.05 7.01 14.25
N GLU A 85 -16.14 7.25 13.50
CA GLU A 85 -16.38 6.62 12.20
C GLU A 85 -15.29 6.99 11.17
N GLY A 86 -14.92 8.28 11.10
CA GLY A 86 -13.82 8.73 10.25
C GLY A 86 -12.50 8.05 10.61
N THR A 87 -12.19 7.98 11.92
CA THR A 87 -11.00 7.29 12.43
C THR A 87 -11.01 5.79 12.09
N GLN A 88 -12.16 5.13 12.21
CA GLN A 88 -12.33 3.72 11.87
C GLN A 88 -12.06 3.46 10.38
N ALA A 89 -12.52 4.34 9.49
CA ALA A 89 -12.25 4.25 8.05
C ALA A 89 -10.74 4.37 7.76
N THR A 90 -10.05 5.30 8.43
CA THR A 90 -8.58 5.42 8.32
C THR A 90 -7.89 4.16 8.82
N ILE A 91 -8.23 3.65 10.01
CA ILE A 91 -7.66 2.42 10.59
C ILE A 91 -7.83 1.23 9.63
N GLN A 92 -9.01 1.05 9.05
CA GLN A 92 -9.25 -0.04 8.10
C GLN A 92 -8.40 0.09 6.84
N SER A 93 -8.25 1.31 6.30
CA SER A 93 -7.42 1.57 5.12
C SER A 93 -5.94 1.31 5.39
N SER A 94 -5.43 1.76 6.55
CA SER A 94 -4.06 1.53 6.99
C SER A 94 -3.81 0.05 7.26
N GLY A 95 -4.78 -0.67 7.83
CA GLY A 95 -4.71 -2.11 8.05
C GLY A 95 -4.56 -2.89 6.74
N ARG A 96 -5.30 -2.53 5.69
CA ARG A 96 -5.15 -3.14 4.35
C ARG A 96 -3.79 -2.83 3.74
N GLN A 97 -3.33 -1.58 3.81
CA GLN A 97 -2.01 -1.19 3.31
C GLN A 97 -0.88 -1.94 4.02
N MET A 98 -0.97 -2.08 5.34
CA MET A 98 0.01 -2.84 6.14
C MET A 98 0.01 -4.34 5.79
N GLY A 99 -1.17 -4.92 5.54
CA GLY A 99 -1.29 -6.30 5.03
C GLY A 99 -0.57 -6.49 3.69
N HIS A 100 -0.82 -5.61 2.73
CA HIS A 100 -0.15 -5.65 1.43
C HIS A 100 1.37 -5.45 1.53
N ALA A 101 1.82 -4.49 2.34
CA ALA A 101 3.25 -4.26 2.56
C ALA A 101 3.94 -5.47 3.21
N SER A 102 3.26 -6.15 4.15
CA SER A 102 3.80 -7.35 4.79
C SER A 102 3.95 -8.52 3.81
N ASP A 103 2.95 -8.75 2.96
CA ASP A 103 3.02 -9.77 1.90
C ASP A 103 4.14 -9.47 0.89
N GLU A 104 4.34 -8.19 0.57
CA GLU A 104 5.43 -7.73 -0.29
C GLU A 104 6.81 -7.98 0.33
N MET A 105 6.99 -7.60 1.59
CA MET A 105 8.22 -7.88 2.33
C MET A 105 8.52 -9.38 2.37
N ALA A 106 7.52 -10.23 2.62
CA ALA A 106 7.70 -11.68 2.63
C ALA A 106 8.14 -12.21 1.24
N ARG A 107 7.53 -11.73 0.15
CA ARG A 107 7.93 -12.05 -1.23
C ARG A 107 9.37 -11.61 -1.52
N HIS A 108 9.76 -10.42 -1.08
CA HIS A 108 11.12 -9.90 -1.25
C HIS A 108 12.14 -10.73 -0.46
N LEU A 109 11.88 -11.02 0.81
CA LEU A 109 12.73 -11.86 1.66
C LEU A 109 12.95 -13.24 1.05
N LEU A 110 11.89 -13.90 0.58
CA LEU A 110 12.01 -15.21 -0.08
C LEU A 110 12.84 -15.14 -1.37
N THR A 111 12.71 -14.05 -2.14
CA THR A 111 13.50 -13.84 -3.36
C THR A 111 14.98 -13.70 -3.01
N VAL A 112 15.31 -12.91 -1.99
CA VAL A 112 16.68 -12.72 -1.50
C VAL A 112 17.27 -13.99 -0.91
N LEU A 113 16.52 -14.68 -0.04
CA LEU A 113 16.98 -15.92 0.60
C LEU A 113 17.35 -16.97 -0.45
N ARG A 114 16.57 -17.08 -1.54
CA ARG A 114 16.86 -17.98 -2.66
C ARG A 114 18.11 -17.61 -3.46
N GLN A 115 18.60 -16.38 -3.36
CA GLN A 115 19.86 -15.94 -3.99
C GLN A 115 21.09 -16.16 -3.10
N THR A 116 20.91 -16.20 -1.78
CA THR A 116 22.04 -16.47 -0.88
C THR A 116 22.66 -17.84 -1.17
N PRO A 117 23.98 -18.02 -0.98
CA PRO A 117 24.62 -19.34 -1.12
C PRO A 117 23.95 -20.44 -0.28
N MET A 118 23.29 -20.07 0.82
CA MET A 118 22.54 -20.99 1.68
C MET A 118 21.19 -21.43 1.08
N GLY A 119 20.51 -20.55 0.33
CA GLY A 119 19.21 -20.84 -0.29
C GLY A 119 19.30 -21.30 -1.74
N ASN A 120 20.32 -20.87 -2.49
CA ASN A 120 20.56 -21.31 -3.86
C ASN A 120 21.27 -22.67 -3.88
N ARG A 121 20.50 -23.75 -3.85
CA ARG A 121 21.03 -25.13 -3.92
C ARG A 121 21.51 -25.53 -5.33
N ARG A 122 21.52 -24.62 -6.31
CA ARG A 122 21.91 -24.92 -7.69
C ARG A 122 23.43 -24.89 -7.83
N ARG A 123 23.98 -25.92 -8.46
CA ARG A 123 25.43 -26.05 -8.71
C ARG A 123 25.88 -25.56 -10.07
N HIS A 124 24.96 -25.42 -11.02
CA HIS A 124 25.25 -25.07 -12.40
C HIS A 124 24.35 -23.93 -12.89
N PRO A 125 24.88 -23.02 -13.73
CA PRO A 125 24.08 -21.99 -14.37
C PRO A 125 23.00 -22.64 -15.25
N ARG A 126 21.83 -22.02 -15.26
CA ARG A 126 20.68 -22.44 -16.07
C ARG A 126 20.49 -21.45 -17.20
N TRP A 127 20.54 -21.94 -18.43
CA TRP A 127 20.41 -21.13 -19.64
C TRP A 127 18.95 -21.16 -20.09
N PRO A 128 18.26 -20.00 -20.17
CA PRO A 128 16.94 -19.93 -20.74
C PRO A 128 16.98 -20.36 -22.21
N VAL A 129 16.29 -21.43 -22.56
CA VAL A 129 16.30 -21.96 -23.92
C VAL A 129 15.06 -22.78 -24.15
N GLU A 130 14.43 -22.59 -25.30
CA GLU A 130 13.32 -23.41 -25.76
C GLU A 130 13.82 -24.43 -26.77
N ILE A 131 13.77 -25.70 -26.39
CA ILE A 131 14.09 -26.85 -27.24
C ILE A 131 12.88 -27.76 -27.21
N GLY A 132 12.38 -28.11 -28.40
CA GLY A 132 11.30 -29.06 -28.57
C GLY A 132 11.76 -30.47 -28.22
N GLY A 133 10.83 -31.32 -27.82
CA GLY A 133 11.16 -32.70 -27.50
C GLY A 133 10.00 -33.54 -27.04
N ARG A 134 10.33 -34.72 -26.53
CA ARG A 134 9.39 -35.67 -25.94
C ARG A 134 9.92 -36.24 -24.63
N LEU A 135 9.01 -36.43 -23.67
CA LEU A 135 9.26 -37.12 -22.41
C LEU A 135 8.69 -38.53 -22.51
N ARG A 136 9.52 -39.55 -22.26
CA ARG A 136 9.10 -40.95 -22.19
C ARG A 136 9.17 -41.42 -20.75
N THR A 137 8.04 -41.91 -20.24
CA THR A 137 7.92 -42.50 -18.90
C THR A 137 7.99 -44.02 -18.98
N SER A 138 8.18 -44.69 -17.82
CA SER A 138 8.22 -46.16 -17.72
C SER A 138 6.97 -46.87 -18.27
N GLY A 139 5.83 -46.19 -18.33
CA GLY A 139 4.58 -46.70 -18.92
C GLY A 139 4.45 -46.50 -20.43
N ALA A 140 5.56 -46.27 -21.16
CA ALA A 140 5.63 -46.04 -22.61
C ALA A 140 4.85 -44.82 -23.15
N THR A 141 4.31 -43.97 -22.28
CA THR A 141 3.66 -42.72 -22.70
C THR A 141 4.71 -41.72 -23.15
N SER A 142 4.57 -41.21 -24.38
CA SER A 142 5.41 -40.17 -24.97
C SER A 142 4.66 -38.85 -24.95
N LEU A 143 5.16 -37.88 -24.19
CA LEU A 143 4.52 -36.59 -23.97
C LEU A 143 5.33 -35.48 -24.65
N PRO A 144 4.74 -34.67 -25.55
CA PRO A 144 5.43 -33.53 -26.12
C PRO A 144 5.82 -32.54 -25.02
N LEU A 145 7.01 -31.97 -25.14
CA LEU A 145 7.52 -30.99 -24.20
C LEU A 145 8.26 -29.85 -24.90
N LYS A 146 8.45 -28.77 -24.16
CA LYS A 146 9.41 -27.72 -24.46
C LYS A 146 10.25 -27.43 -23.21
N THR A 147 11.55 -27.22 -23.38
CA THR A 147 12.38 -26.70 -22.27
C THR A 147 12.04 -25.24 -22.01
N ALA A 148 12.11 -24.82 -20.75
CA ALA A 148 12.17 -23.42 -20.34
C ALA A 148 13.61 -23.02 -20.01
N ASP A 149 14.38 -23.94 -19.43
CA ASP A 149 15.81 -23.78 -19.20
C ASP A 149 16.56 -25.11 -19.36
N LEU A 150 17.87 -25.02 -19.60
CA LEU A 150 18.80 -26.14 -19.64
C LEU A 150 20.06 -25.83 -18.82
N SER A 151 20.55 -26.82 -18.06
CA SER A 151 21.79 -26.74 -17.29
C SER A 151 22.52 -28.08 -17.34
N LEU A 152 23.79 -28.10 -16.92
CA LEU A 152 24.57 -29.33 -16.85
C LEU A 152 23.92 -30.40 -15.97
N GLY A 153 23.22 -30.00 -14.90
CA GLY A 153 22.60 -30.93 -13.95
C GLY A 153 21.12 -31.24 -14.20
N GLY A 154 20.46 -30.60 -15.18
CA GLY A 154 19.02 -30.76 -15.36
C GLY A 154 18.37 -29.70 -16.24
N ALA A 155 17.06 -29.82 -16.42
CA ALA A 155 16.24 -28.90 -17.20
C ALA A 155 14.90 -28.63 -16.52
N LEU A 156 14.34 -27.44 -16.73
CA LEU A 156 12.92 -27.17 -16.49
C LEU A 156 12.16 -27.40 -17.81
N VAL A 157 11.14 -28.26 -17.79
CA VAL A 157 10.35 -28.58 -18.99
C VAL A 157 8.87 -28.34 -18.77
N LYS A 158 8.20 -27.81 -19.79
CA LYS A 158 6.75 -27.68 -19.85
C LYS A 158 6.20 -28.78 -20.74
N LEU A 159 5.34 -29.63 -20.16
CA LEU A 159 4.62 -30.66 -20.91
C LEU A 159 3.42 -30.03 -21.64
N GLN A 160 3.13 -30.53 -22.82
CA GLN A 160 1.89 -30.22 -23.53
C GLN A 160 0.80 -31.21 -23.12
N GLY A 161 -0.32 -30.69 -22.60
CA GLY A 161 -1.44 -31.48 -22.08
C GLY A 161 -1.50 -31.53 -20.55
N GLN A 162 -2.66 -31.89 -20.01
CA GLN A 162 -2.87 -32.10 -18.59
C GLN A 162 -2.39 -33.51 -18.21
N THR A 163 -1.09 -33.67 -18.00
CA THR A 163 -0.52 -34.95 -17.58
C THR A 163 0.45 -34.73 -16.42
N THR A 164 0.23 -35.45 -15.33
CA THR A 164 1.09 -35.41 -14.15
C THR A 164 2.08 -36.56 -14.17
N VAL A 165 3.37 -36.26 -14.05
CA VAL A 165 4.43 -37.25 -13.86
C VAL A 165 4.88 -37.19 -12.40
N PRO A 166 4.88 -38.32 -11.66
CA PRO A 166 5.20 -38.30 -10.25
C PRO A 166 6.67 -37.92 -9.99
N VAL A 167 6.90 -37.20 -8.89
CA VAL A 167 8.25 -36.88 -8.42
C VAL A 167 8.98 -38.17 -8.08
N GLY A 168 10.25 -38.26 -8.50
CA GLY A 168 11.07 -39.47 -8.36
C GLY A 168 11.00 -40.42 -9.55
N ALA A 169 10.07 -40.24 -10.48
CA ALA A 169 9.99 -41.06 -11.68
C ALA A 169 11.26 -40.95 -12.54
N GLN A 170 11.74 -42.10 -13.01
CA GLN A 170 12.78 -42.18 -14.02
C GLN A 170 12.16 -41.98 -15.40
N VAL A 171 12.78 -41.11 -16.19
CA VAL A 171 12.27 -40.67 -17.50
C VAL A 171 13.40 -40.58 -18.51
N THR A 172 13.06 -40.78 -19.78
CA THR A 172 13.95 -40.49 -20.90
C THR A 172 13.44 -39.25 -21.61
N VAL A 173 14.32 -38.26 -21.77
CA VAL A 173 14.03 -36.99 -22.43
C VAL A 173 14.70 -37.00 -23.79
N GLU A 174 13.90 -36.91 -24.84
CA GLU A 174 14.38 -36.77 -26.22
C GLU A 174 14.24 -35.29 -26.59
N LEU A 175 15.36 -34.55 -26.65
CA LEU A 175 15.39 -33.14 -27.05
C LEU A 175 15.91 -33.00 -28.48
N ASP A 176 15.33 -32.07 -29.24
CA ASP A 176 15.73 -31.83 -30.63
C ASP A 176 17.23 -31.47 -30.70
N GLY A 177 17.97 -32.20 -31.54
CA GLY A 177 19.41 -32.02 -31.72
C GLY A 177 20.27 -32.63 -30.59
N MET A 178 19.70 -33.49 -29.75
CA MET A 178 20.43 -34.21 -28.69
C MET A 178 20.11 -35.71 -28.71
N PRO A 179 21.04 -36.57 -28.28
CA PRO A 179 20.71 -37.97 -27.99
C PRO A 179 19.73 -38.07 -26.82
N PRO A 180 19.00 -39.20 -26.67
CA PRO A 180 18.10 -39.41 -25.53
C PRO A 180 18.83 -39.29 -24.19
N LEU A 181 18.29 -38.45 -23.30
CA LEU A 181 18.86 -38.14 -22.00
C LEU A 181 18.10 -38.90 -20.92
N ARG A 182 18.82 -39.58 -20.03
CA ARG A 182 18.23 -40.17 -18.82
C ARG A 182 18.13 -39.12 -17.73
N ALA A 183 16.97 -39.03 -17.11
CA ALA A 183 16.70 -38.07 -16.05
C ALA A 183 15.73 -38.62 -15.03
N ARG A 184 15.69 -37.97 -13.86
CA ARG A 184 14.68 -38.17 -12.83
C ARG A 184 13.85 -36.90 -12.64
N VAL A 185 12.56 -37.05 -12.39
CA VAL A 185 11.70 -35.92 -11.96
C VAL A 185 12.10 -35.52 -10.54
N ALA A 186 12.80 -34.39 -10.40
CA ALA A 186 13.26 -33.86 -9.12
C ALA A 186 12.19 -33.06 -8.37
N GLY A 187 11.20 -32.54 -9.09
CA GLY A 187 10.10 -31.78 -8.51
C GLY A 187 9.17 -31.20 -9.57
N THR A 188 8.09 -30.56 -9.14
CA THR A 188 7.13 -29.88 -10.00
C THR A 188 6.93 -28.44 -9.50
N SER A 189 6.65 -27.51 -10.42
CA SER A 189 6.22 -26.16 -10.09
C SER A 189 5.16 -25.68 -11.08
N SER A 190 4.60 -24.49 -10.84
CA SER A 190 3.70 -23.83 -11.80
C SER A 190 4.32 -23.59 -13.17
N LEU A 191 5.65 -23.64 -13.29
CA LEU A 191 6.38 -23.47 -14.56
C LEU A 191 6.58 -24.79 -15.32
N GLY A 192 6.46 -25.94 -14.65
CA GLY A 192 6.65 -27.25 -15.27
C GLY A 192 7.35 -28.28 -14.37
N LEU A 193 7.91 -29.30 -15.01
CA LEU A 193 8.67 -30.38 -14.36
C LEU A 193 10.14 -30.01 -14.25
N HIS A 194 10.72 -30.20 -13.07
CA HIS A 194 12.15 -30.08 -12.83
C HIS A 194 12.78 -31.44 -13.02
N LEU A 195 13.63 -31.57 -14.05
CA LEU A 195 14.36 -32.79 -14.34
C LEU A 195 15.80 -32.66 -13.84
N ALA A 196 16.34 -33.74 -13.28
CA ALA A 196 17.74 -33.89 -12.94
C ALA A 196 18.34 -34.97 -13.85
N PHE A 197 19.41 -34.64 -14.59
CA PHE A 197 20.05 -35.57 -15.51
C PHE A 197 20.94 -36.58 -14.78
N ASP A 198 21.00 -37.79 -15.30
CA ASP A 198 21.95 -38.81 -14.84
C ASP A 198 23.34 -38.56 -15.45
N GLU A 199 24.38 -39.11 -14.81
CA GLU A 199 25.79 -38.97 -15.26
C GLU A 199 26.01 -39.44 -16.70
N ALA A 200 25.29 -40.48 -17.14
CA ALA A 200 25.38 -40.98 -18.52
C ALA A 200 24.97 -39.94 -19.58
N SER A 201 24.17 -38.94 -19.20
CA SER A 201 23.73 -37.86 -20.09
C SER A 201 24.68 -36.66 -20.09
N ALA A 202 25.65 -36.62 -19.17
CA ALA A 202 26.54 -35.48 -18.96
C ALA A 202 27.31 -35.06 -20.22
N PRO A 203 27.88 -35.95 -21.05
CA PRO A 203 28.62 -35.54 -22.25
C PRO A 203 27.75 -34.79 -23.26
N ALA A 204 26.55 -35.31 -23.55
CA ALA A 204 25.62 -34.70 -24.50
C ALA A 204 25.10 -33.35 -24.00
N VAL A 205 24.74 -33.26 -22.73
CA VAL A 205 24.29 -32.02 -22.10
C VAL A 205 25.42 -30.99 -22.08
N THR A 206 26.66 -31.41 -21.79
CA THR A 206 27.83 -30.51 -21.77
C THR A 206 28.05 -29.85 -23.14
N THR A 207 28.08 -30.64 -24.22
CA THR A 207 28.22 -30.12 -25.58
C THR A 207 27.11 -29.12 -25.90
N ARG A 208 25.85 -29.49 -25.63
CA ARG A 208 24.71 -28.63 -25.96
C ARG A 208 24.68 -27.34 -25.14
N VAL A 209 24.97 -27.42 -23.84
CA VAL A 209 25.05 -26.24 -22.97
C VAL A 209 26.18 -25.31 -23.42
N ALA A 210 27.32 -25.84 -23.86
CA ALA A 210 28.41 -25.04 -24.39
C ALA A 210 28.04 -24.31 -25.69
N GLU A 211 27.30 -24.96 -26.60
CA GLU A 211 26.76 -24.31 -27.81
C GLU A 211 25.79 -23.18 -27.46
N ILE A 212 24.85 -23.43 -26.54
CA ILE A 212 23.88 -22.44 -26.08
C ILE A 212 24.60 -21.25 -25.46
N ALA A 213 25.54 -21.50 -24.53
CA ALA A 213 26.32 -20.46 -23.88
C ALA A 213 27.06 -19.59 -24.92
N ARG A 214 27.66 -20.21 -25.95
CA ARG A 214 28.32 -19.49 -27.04
C ARG A 214 27.36 -18.61 -27.84
N GLY A 215 26.11 -19.03 -28.02
CA GLY A 215 25.05 -18.22 -28.63
C GLY A 215 24.62 -17.02 -27.79
N TYR A 216 24.75 -17.11 -26.46
CA TYR A 216 24.47 -16.03 -25.53
C TYR A 216 25.63 -15.04 -25.36
N GLU A 217 26.85 -15.43 -25.74
CA GLU A 217 28.07 -14.64 -25.56
C GLU A 217 27.96 -13.18 -26.02
N PRO A 218 27.37 -12.84 -27.18
CA PRO A 218 27.28 -11.45 -27.63
C PRO A 218 26.47 -10.56 -26.66
N ILE A 219 25.40 -11.10 -26.07
CA ILE A 219 24.52 -10.34 -25.18
C ILE A 219 25.05 -10.30 -23.74
N THR A 220 25.68 -11.39 -23.26
CA THR A 220 26.32 -11.43 -21.93
C THR A 220 27.56 -10.55 -21.88
N SER A 221 28.44 -10.64 -22.88
CA SER A 221 29.62 -9.76 -22.99
C SER A 221 29.21 -8.29 -23.03
N ARG A 222 28.08 -7.94 -23.66
CA ARG A 222 27.58 -6.56 -23.70
C ARG A 222 27.14 -6.04 -22.33
N ALA A 223 26.39 -6.84 -21.58
CA ALA A 223 26.00 -6.50 -20.22
C ALA A 223 27.24 -6.30 -19.32
N VAL A 224 28.21 -7.20 -19.40
CA VAL A 224 29.47 -7.12 -18.64
C VAL A 224 30.26 -5.86 -18.99
N ARG A 225 30.42 -5.54 -20.28
CA ARG A 225 31.10 -4.30 -20.71
C ARG A 225 30.38 -3.05 -20.19
N GLY A 226 29.05 -3.03 -20.24
CA GLY A 226 28.25 -1.93 -19.71
C GLY A 226 28.44 -1.74 -18.20
N ALA A 227 28.41 -2.84 -17.43
CA ALA A 227 28.67 -2.81 -16.00
C ALA A 227 30.08 -2.27 -15.67
N GLN A 228 31.10 -2.74 -16.40
CA GLN A 228 32.48 -2.27 -16.25
C GLN A 228 32.63 -0.78 -16.59
N ALA A 229 32.00 -0.31 -17.67
CA ALA A 229 32.04 1.11 -18.05
C ALA A 229 31.36 2.00 -17.01
N VAL A 230 30.23 1.56 -16.44
CA VAL A 230 29.57 2.26 -15.35
C VAL A 230 30.45 2.27 -14.10
N ALA A 231 31.00 1.13 -13.69
CA ALA A 231 31.90 1.05 -12.55
C ALA A 231 33.07 2.04 -12.66
N GLN A 232 33.77 2.03 -13.81
CA GLN A 232 34.88 2.95 -14.07
C GLN A 232 34.46 4.42 -14.02
N ALA A 233 33.27 4.77 -14.54
CA ALA A 233 32.77 6.14 -14.49
C ALA A 233 32.44 6.60 -13.06
N LEU A 234 31.94 5.70 -12.22
CA LEU A 234 31.66 5.98 -10.81
C LEU A 234 32.97 6.09 -10.00
N GLU A 235 33.93 5.19 -10.22
CA GLU A 235 35.25 5.24 -9.60
C GLU A 235 36.00 6.53 -9.99
N ALA A 236 35.90 6.96 -11.25
CA ALA A 236 36.45 8.24 -11.69
C ALA A 236 35.79 9.44 -11.00
N ALA A 237 34.46 9.42 -10.82
CA ALA A 237 33.75 10.47 -10.10
C ALA A 237 34.13 10.53 -8.61
N LEU A 238 34.36 9.37 -7.98
CA LEU A 238 34.87 9.28 -6.61
C LEU A 238 36.31 9.83 -6.52
N ALA A 239 37.18 9.45 -7.45
CA ALA A 239 38.57 9.92 -7.50
C ALA A 239 38.65 11.44 -7.72
N ALA A 240 37.76 11.99 -8.56
CA ALA A 240 37.62 13.42 -8.79
C ALA A 240 36.92 14.19 -7.64
N ARG A 241 36.46 13.49 -6.59
CA ARG A 241 35.70 14.06 -5.46
C ARG A 241 34.41 14.78 -5.87
N GLU A 242 33.84 14.39 -7.01
CA GLU A 242 32.51 14.86 -7.44
C GLU A 242 31.39 14.16 -6.68
N LEU A 243 31.70 13.00 -6.12
CA LEU A 243 30.80 12.14 -5.36
C LEU A 243 31.60 11.53 -4.20
N SER A 244 31.00 11.40 -3.03
CA SER A 244 31.58 10.60 -1.95
C SER A 244 31.09 9.15 -2.01
N LEU A 245 31.84 8.22 -1.42
CA LEU A 245 31.39 6.83 -1.31
C LEU A 245 30.10 6.71 -0.48
N ALA A 246 29.89 7.60 0.50
CA ALA A 246 28.66 7.62 1.28
C ALA A 246 27.46 8.05 0.43
N ASP A 247 27.63 9.05 -0.43
CA ASP A 247 26.56 9.53 -1.31
C ASP A 247 26.20 8.52 -2.40
N LEU A 248 27.20 7.80 -2.94
CA LEU A 248 26.98 6.77 -3.96
C LEU A 248 26.16 5.58 -3.43
N PHE A 249 26.37 5.22 -2.16
CA PHE A 249 25.68 4.13 -1.48
C PHE A 249 24.53 4.62 -0.58
N ASP A 250 24.08 5.86 -0.78
CA ASP A 250 22.95 6.43 -0.07
C ASP A 250 21.65 5.71 -0.45
N THR A 251 20.89 5.33 0.56
CA THR A 251 19.59 4.64 0.42
C THR A 251 18.45 5.45 1.01
N ASP A 252 18.70 6.73 1.37
CA ASP A 252 17.69 7.72 1.72
C ASP A 252 16.98 8.21 0.45
N TYR A 253 16.15 7.35 -0.16
CA TYR A 253 15.37 7.67 -1.35
C TYR A 253 14.27 8.69 -1.01
N ARG A 254 14.49 9.95 -1.39
CA ARG A 254 13.55 11.04 -1.10
C ARG A 254 12.52 11.14 -2.22
N PRO A 255 11.21 11.00 -1.94
CA PRO A 255 10.20 11.10 -2.98
C PRO A 255 10.15 12.51 -3.56
N ILE A 256 10.07 12.61 -4.88
CA ILE A 256 9.90 13.85 -5.62
C ILE A 256 8.40 14.18 -5.63
N PRO A 257 7.97 15.28 -4.97
CA PRO A 257 6.55 15.62 -4.86
C PRO A 257 5.87 15.79 -6.22
N GLY A 258 4.61 15.38 -6.31
CA GLY A 258 3.79 15.55 -7.52
C GLY A 258 4.06 14.55 -8.65
N THR A 259 4.83 13.49 -8.39
CA THR A 259 5.11 12.42 -9.37
C THR A 259 4.19 11.21 -9.19
N ASP A 260 3.68 10.66 -10.29
CA ASP A 260 2.87 9.44 -10.33
C ASP A 260 3.17 8.63 -11.61
N PRO A 261 3.87 7.48 -11.55
CA PRO A 261 4.42 6.85 -10.35
C PRO A 261 5.48 7.71 -9.65
N VAL A 262 5.62 7.50 -8.33
CA VAL A 262 6.59 8.23 -7.50
C VAL A 262 8.00 8.06 -8.06
N GLN A 263 8.67 9.19 -8.28
CA GLN A 263 10.11 9.25 -8.52
C GLN A 263 10.84 9.63 -7.24
N TYR A 264 12.09 9.24 -7.12
CA TYR A 264 12.93 9.47 -5.96
C TYR A 264 14.23 10.17 -6.36
N GLU A 265 14.80 10.92 -5.43
CA GLU A 265 16.14 11.46 -5.53
C GLU A 265 17.05 10.88 -4.45
N THR A 266 18.35 10.87 -4.74
CA THR A 266 19.42 10.49 -3.81
C THR A 266 20.55 11.49 -3.95
N ARG A 267 21.49 11.52 -2.99
CA ARG A 267 22.64 12.43 -3.05
C ARG A 267 23.52 12.23 -4.28
N ALA A 268 23.57 11.01 -4.83
CA ALA A 268 24.33 10.71 -6.04
C ALA A 268 23.65 11.16 -7.34
N LEU A 269 22.34 11.44 -7.33
CA LEU A 269 21.54 11.58 -8.56
C LEU A 269 22.13 12.59 -9.55
N ALA A 270 22.55 13.77 -9.08
CA ALA A 270 23.10 14.80 -9.96
C ALA A 270 24.38 14.36 -10.69
N VAL A 271 25.22 13.54 -10.06
CA VAL A 271 26.43 12.98 -10.68
C VAL A 271 26.05 11.87 -11.65
N LEU A 272 25.13 10.98 -11.26
CA LEU A 272 24.65 9.89 -12.10
C LEU A 272 23.99 10.41 -13.38
N ASP A 273 23.18 11.47 -13.30
CA ASP A 273 22.53 12.14 -14.43
C ASP A 273 23.56 12.68 -15.45
N ARG A 274 24.77 13.03 -15.02
CA ARG A 274 25.85 13.48 -15.94
C ARG A 274 26.65 12.31 -16.53
N ARG A 275 26.87 11.25 -15.75
CA ARG A 275 27.81 10.17 -16.08
C ARG A 275 27.17 9.02 -16.86
N LEU A 276 25.95 8.63 -16.51
CA LEU A 276 25.30 7.41 -17.02
C LEU A 276 24.70 7.53 -18.43
N PRO A 277 24.08 8.66 -18.87
CA PRO A 277 23.35 8.68 -20.13
C PRO A 277 24.19 8.26 -21.33
N ALA A 278 25.39 8.81 -21.50
CA ALA A 278 26.23 8.51 -22.66
C ALA A 278 26.61 7.03 -22.74
N LEU A 279 26.87 6.39 -21.60
CA LEU A 279 27.22 4.97 -21.50
C LEU A 279 26.02 4.09 -21.86
N GLN A 280 24.86 4.38 -21.26
CA GLN A 280 23.63 3.61 -21.50
C GLN A 280 23.13 3.75 -22.95
N GLU A 281 23.22 4.95 -23.53
CA GLU A 281 22.85 5.20 -24.93
C GLU A 281 23.85 4.58 -25.92
N ALA A 282 25.13 4.46 -25.56
CA ALA A 282 26.10 3.75 -26.38
C ALA A 282 25.71 2.26 -26.51
N ILE A 283 25.40 1.60 -25.39
CA ILE A 283 24.99 0.19 -25.38
C ILE A 283 23.72 -0.05 -26.20
N VAL A 284 22.68 0.78 -26.04
CA VAL A 284 21.42 0.62 -26.79
C VAL A 284 21.63 0.75 -28.30
N ARG A 285 22.57 1.59 -28.74
CA ARG A 285 22.86 1.79 -30.18
C ARG A 285 23.62 0.62 -30.82
N GLU A 286 24.19 -0.29 -30.04
CA GLU A 286 24.93 -1.43 -30.58
C GLU A 286 24.04 -2.45 -31.31
N ASP A 287 22.75 -2.52 -30.98
CA ASP A 287 21.85 -3.55 -31.49
C ASP A 287 20.39 -3.09 -31.40
N LYS A 288 19.67 -3.16 -32.53
CA LYS A 288 18.26 -2.73 -32.63
C LYS A 288 17.31 -3.58 -31.78
N GLN A 289 17.72 -4.78 -31.37
CA GLN A 289 16.94 -5.62 -30.47
C GLN A 289 17.00 -5.11 -29.02
N ILE A 290 17.98 -4.27 -28.66
CA ILE A 290 18.09 -3.70 -27.32
C ILE A 290 17.01 -2.64 -27.16
N ALA A 291 16.05 -2.94 -26.30
CA ALA A 291 15.00 -2.01 -25.93
C ALA A 291 15.45 -1.04 -24.83
N PHE A 292 16.35 -1.44 -23.94
CA PHE A 292 17.01 -0.53 -23.00
C PHE A 292 18.32 -1.08 -22.43
N ALA A 293 19.14 -0.17 -21.91
CA ALA A 293 20.27 -0.46 -21.05
C ALA A 293 20.26 0.51 -19.85
N ALA A 294 20.33 0.00 -18.63
CA ALA A 294 20.21 0.83 -17.43
C ALA A 294 20.99 0.28 -16.23
N ALA A 295 21.59 1.16 -15.45
CA ALA A 295 22.17 0.84 -14.17
C ALA A 295 21.12 0.97 -13.06
N VAL A 296 21.10 0.02 -12.13
CA VAL A 296 20.28 0.04 -10.91
C VAL A 296 21.14 -0.26 -9.69
N ASP A 297 20.79 0.30 -8.53
CA ASP A 297 21.45 -0.04 -7.27
C ASP A 297 20.92 -1.36 -6.66
N LEU A 298 21.46 -1.77 -5.51
CA LEU A 298 21.07 -2.98 -4.77
C LEU A 298 19.58 -3.06 -4.36
N ASN A 299 18.86 -1.94 -4.35
CA ASN A 299 17.44 -1.89 -4.05
C ASN A 299 16.59 -1.74 -5.33
N ALA A 300 17.20 -1.98 -6.50
CA ALA A 300 16.59 -1.82 -7.80
C ALA A 300 16.10 -0.40 -8.09
N TYR A 301 16.70 0.60 -7.44
CA TYR A 301 16.51 2.00 -7.82
C TYR A 301 17.26 2.26 -9.13
N LEU A 302 16.52 2.74 -10.13
CA LEU A 302 17.02 3.09 -11.46
C LEU A 302 17.11 4.63 -11.54
N PRO A 303 18.26 5.24 -11.20
CA PRO A 303 18.40 6.69 -11.14
C PRO A 303 18.24 7.35 -12.51
N VAL A 304 18.89 6.77 -13.53
CA VAL A 304 18.97 7.33 -14.89
C VAL A 304 18.63 6.25 -15.89
N HIS A 305 17.65 6.52 -16.75
CA HIS A 305 17.26 5.61 -17.84
C HIS A 305 17.68 6.18 -19.19
N ASN A 306 17.70 5.35 -20.24
CA ASN A 306 17.76 5.82 -21.62
C ASN A 306 16.76 6.95 -21.90
N ALA A 307 17.13 7.89 -22.79
CA ALA A 307 16.38 9.09 -23.11
C ALA A 307 14.96 8.83 -23.62
N ALA A 308 14.72 7.66 -24.19
CA ALA A 308 13.39 7.20 -24.60
C ALA A 308 12.43 7.04 -23.40
N TYR A 309 12.93 6.66 -22.24
CA TYR A 309 12.14 6.39 -21.02
C TYR A 309 12.47 7.34 -19.85
N SER A 310 13.12 8.47 -20.15
CA SER A 310 13.44 9.54 -19.21
C SER A 310 12.71 10.84 -19.57
N LYS A 311 11.47 10.74 -20.06
CA LYS A 311 10.65 11.90 -20.40
C LYS A 311 10.11 12.58 -19.14
N PRO A 312 9.78 13.88 -19.17
CA PRO A 312 9.05 14.52 -18.08
C PRO A 312 7.70 13.85 -17.86
N GLN A 313 7.29 13.75 -16.59
CA GLN A 313 5.95 13.28 -16.25
C GLN A 313 4.89 14.31 -16.67
N ARG A 314 3.70 13.79 -17.01
CA ARG A 314 2.49 14.57 -17.27
C ARG A 314 1.56 14.45 -16.07
N PRO A 315 1.17 15.58 -15.44
CA PRO A 315 0.22 15.55 -14.33
C PRO A 315 -1.09 14.88 -14.74
N GLY A 316 -1.56 13.92 -13.94
CA GLY A 316 -2.82 13.20 -14.18
C GLY A 316 -2.79 12.13 -15.27
N ASP A 317 -1.69 11.95 -16.01
CA ASP A 317 -1.57 10.96 -17.09
C ASP A 317 -0.66 9.79 -16.67
N ARG A 318 -1.18 8.93 -15.78
CA ARG A 318 -0.44 7.78 -15.24
C ARG A 318 0.02 6.80 -16.32
N ALA A 319 -0.76 6.61 -17.38
CA ALA A 319 -0.40 5.71 -18.49
C ALA A 319 0.83 6.21 -19.25
N TRP A 320 0.87 7.51 -19.59
CA TRP A 320 2.06 8.13 -20.16
C TRP A 320 3.27 8.00 -19.25
N ASN A 321 3.11 8.28 -17.96
CA ASN A 321 4.21 8.25 -16.99
C ASN A 321 4.78 6.83 -16.81
N LEU A 322 3.92 5.81 -16.77
CA LEU A 322 4.34 4.41 -16.68
C LEU A 322 5.21 3.97 -17.87
N ALA A 323 4.85 4.40 -19.07
CA ALA A 323 5.55 4.08 -20.31
C ALA A 323 6.85 4.88 -20.50
N ASN A 324 6.84 6.19 -20.21
CA ASN A 324 7.86 7.13 -20.67
C ASN A 324 8.73 7.74 -19.56
N CYS A 325 8.36 7.57 -18.29
CA CYS A 325 9.02 8.18 -17.13
C CYS A 325 9.47 7.09 -16.16
N ARG A 326 10.46 6.30 -16.60
CA ARG A 326 10.96 5.11 -15.90
C ARG A 326 12.28 5.36 -15.15
N ASN A 327 12.89 6.51 -15.31
CA ASN A 327 14.01 6.96 -14.48
C ASN A 327 13.55 7.36 -13.07
N ARG A 328 14.51 7.43 -12.14
CA ARG A 328 14.33 7.82 -10.75
C ARG A 328 13.30 6.96 -10.01
N ARG A 329 13.15 5.69 -10.37
CA ARG A 329 12.12 4.79 -9.82
C ARG A 329 12.74 3.53 -9.25
N ILE A 330 12.05 2.94 -8.29
CA ILE A 330 12.40 1.63 -7.73
C ILE A 330 11.59 0.57 -8.48
N PHE A 331 12.27 -0.45 -9.00
CA PHE A 331 11.68 -1.62 -9.66
C PHE A 331 11.92 -2.86 -8.81
N ASP A 332 11.19 -2.96 -7.71
CA ASP A 332 11.30 -4.02 -6.70
C ASP A 332 10.55 -5.31 -7.08
N ASP A 333 10.10 -5.43 -8.33
CA ASP A 333 9.63 -6.70 -8.84
C ASP A 333 10.74 -7.77 -8.82
N ARG A 334 10.34 -9.04 -8.92
CA ARG A 334 11.27 -10.16 -8.84
C ARG A 334 12.44 -10.02 -9.82
N ALA A 335 12.19 -9.61 -11.06
CA ALA A 335 13.25 -9.54 -12.07
C ALA A 335 14.22 -8.39 -11.75
N GLY A 336 13.68 -7.23 -11.36
CA GLY A 336 14.47 -6.07 -10.94
C GLY A 336 15.36 -6.34 -9.73
N LEU A 337 14.84 -6.98 -8.67
CA LEU A 337 15.64 -7.35 -7.50
C LEU A 337 16.70 -8.41 -7.81
N LEU A 338 16.37 -9.40 -8.65
CA LEU A 338 17.34 -10.42 -9.06
C LEU A 338 18.51 -9.80 -9.83
N ALA A 339 18.21 -8.87 -10.75
CA ALA A 339 19.20 -8.12 -11.51
C ALA A 339 20.08 -7.25 -10.60
N ALA A 340 19.45 -6.47 -9.72
CA ALA A 340 20.11 -5.57 -8.78
C ALA A 340 21.07 -6.27 -7.81
N ARG A 341 20.72 -7.48 -7.39
CA ARG A 341 21.45 -8.25 -6.36
C ARG A 341 22.24 -9.42 -6.92
N ASN A 342 22.38 -9.51 -8.24
CA ASN A 342 23.15 -10.56 -8.88
C ASN A 342 24.63 -10.47 -8.45
N LEU A 343 25.23 -11.60 -8.07
CA LEU A 343 26.65 -11.70 -7.76
C LEU A 343 27.42 -12.54 -8.79
N GLU A 344 26.70 -13.24 -9.68
CA GLU A 344 27.29 -14.01 -10.75
C GLU A 344 27.79 -13.08 -11.87
N PRO A 345 28.75 -13.51 -12.71
CA PRO A 345 29.27 -12.69 -13.80
C PRO A 345 28.18 -12.12 -14.72
N HIS A 346 27.09 -12.87 -14.89
CA HIS A 346 25.87 -12.41 -15.53
C HIS A 346 24.66 -13.24 -15.08
N LEU A 347 23.47 -12.66 -15.20
CA LEU A 347 22.16 -13.30 -15.05
C LEU A 347 21.38 -13.15 -16.35
N ILE A 348 20.70 -14.21 -16.80
CA ILE A 348 19.81 -14.15 -17.96
C ILE A 348 18.41 -14.54 -17.49
N GLN A 349 17.42 -13.69 -17.79
CA GLN A 349 16.04 -13.94 -17.44
C GLN A 349 15.07 -13.46 -18.51
N VAL A 350 13.87 -14.04 -18.50
CA VAL A 350 12.74 -13.59 -19.32
C VAL A 350 11.66 -13.11 -18.36
N TYR A 351 11.18 -11.90 -18.58
CA TYR A 351 10.15 -11.28 -17.73
C TYR A 351 9.13 -10.52 -18.58
N ALA A 352 7.98 -10.27 -17.96
CA ALA A 352 6.90 -9.50 -18.55
C ALA A 352 7.04 -8.03 -18.13
N ARG A 353 7.29 -7.14 -19.09
CA ARG A 353 7.42 -5.70 -18.84
C ARG A 353 6.09 -5.01 -19.04
N ASP A 354 5.58 -4.40 -17.97
CA ASP A 354 4.40 -3.56 -18.01
C ASP A 354 4.74 -2.15 -18.51
N LEU A 355 4.06 -1.74 -19.58
CA LEU A 355 4.14 -0.41 -20.20
C LEU A 355 2.87 0.43 -19.94
N GLY A 356 1.94 -0.05 -19.11
CA GLY A 356 0.67 0.59 -18.78
C GLY A 356 -0.47 0.12 -19.68
N ASP A 357 -0.35 0.29 -20.99
CA ASP A 357 -1.36 -0.13 -21.99
C ASP A 357 -1.20 -1.59 -22.42
N ARG A 358 0.02 -2.12 -22.35
CA ARG A 358 0.36 -3.48 -22.78
C ARG A 358 1.49 -4.08 -21.95
N VAL A 359 1.54 -5.40 -21.94
CA VAL A 359 2.62 -6.18 -21.35
C VAL A 359 3.43 -6.84 -22.46
N VAL A 360 4.74 -6.59 -22.48
CA VAL A 360 5.66 -7.14 -23.50
C VAL A 360 6.62 -8.11 -22.83
N LEU A 361 6.78 -9.31 -23.40
CA LEU A 361 7.81 -10.24 -22.95
C LEU A 361 9.18 -9.77 -23.43
N MET A 362 10.13 -9.74 -22.50
CA MET A 362 11.49 -9.30 -22.77
C MET A 362 12.47 -10.30 -22.22
N ARG A 363 13.60 -10.45 -22.91
CA ARG A 363 14.78 -11.11 -22.37
C ARG A 363 15.69 -10.05 -21.80
N GLU A 364 16.20 -10.22 -20.60
CA GLU A 364 17.25 -9.35 -20.07
C GLU A 364 18.48 -10.14 -19.68
N VAL A 365 19.61 -9.43 -19.74
CA VAL A 365 20.90 -9.89 -19.29
C VAL A 365 21.46 -8.83 -18.35
N ASP A 366 21.80 -9.27 -17.15
CA ASP A 366 22.22 -8.38 -16.07
C ASP A 366 23.65 -8.74 -15.64
N ALA A 367 24.50 -7.75 -15.39
CA ALA A 367 25.87 -7.93 -14.90
C ALA A 367 26.13 -7.05 -13.67
N PRO A 368 26.87 -7.52 -12.66
CA PRO A 368 27.06 -6.78 -11.42
C PRO A 368 28.03 -5.61 -11.59
N ILE A 369 27.68 -4.47 -11.00
CA ILE A 369 28.50 -3.27 -10.93
C ILE A 369 29.19 -3.24 -9.56
N HIS A 370 30.51 -3.37 -9.56
CA HIS A 370 31.33 -3.22 -8.37
C HIS A 370 32.11 -1.91 -8.45
N VAL A 371 32.07 -1.12 -7.38
CA VAL A 371 32.79 0.16 -7.26
C VAL A 371 33.72 0.07 -6.05
N ASN A 372 35.02 0.21 -6.26
CA ASN A 372 36.05 0.01 -5.22
C ASN A 372 35.88 -1.32 -4.46
N GLY A 373 35.58 -2.41 -5.19
CA GLY A 373 35.38 -3.75 -4.63
C GLY A 373 34.06 -3.97 -3.88
N ARG A 374 33.17 -2.95 -3.80
CA ARG A 374 31.84 -3.07 -3.18
C ARG A 374 30.76 -3.20 -4.25
N HIS A 375 29.86 -4.16 -4.10
CA HIS A 375 28.72 -4.33 -5.01
C HIS A 375 27.75 -3.16 -4.85
N TRP A 376 27.60 -2.34 -5.90
CA TRP A 376 26.71 -1.18 -5.93
C TRP A 376 25.32 -1.54 -6.46
N GLY A 377 25.25 -2.44 -7.46
CA GLY A 377 24.01 -2.94 -8.03
C GLY A 377 24.24 -3.60 -9.39
N GLY A 378 23.24 -3.59 -10.28
CA GLY A 378 23.27 -4.29 -11.56
C GLY A 378 23.22 -3.38 -12.78
N PHE A 379 23.93 -3.74 -13.85
CA PHE A 379 23.73 -3.19 -15.18
C PHE A 379 22.85 -4.12 -16.00
N ARG A 380 21.75 -3.60 -16.51
CA ARG A 380 20.69 -4.37 -17.16
C ARG A 380 20.66 -4.06 -18.65
N THR A 381 20.65 -5.07 -19.51
CA THR A 381 20.34 -4.92 -20.94
C THR A 381 19.12 -5.76 -21.29
N ALA A 382 18.07 -5.14 -21.83
CA ALA A 382 16.84 -5.83 -22.19
C ALA A 382 16.61 -5.83 -23.70
N TYR A 383 16.19 -6.98 -24.20
CA TYR A 383 16.02 -7.32 -25.60
C TYR A 383 14.56 -7.65 -25.90
N THR A 384 14.05 -7.14 -27.01
CA THR A 384 12.74 -7.54 -27.54
C THR A 384 12.82 -8.98 -28.06
N LEU A 385 11.81 -9.80 -27.73
CA LEU A 385 11.68 -11.19 -28.18
C LEU A 385 10.94 -11.31 -29.52
#